data_AF-A0A415S879-F1
#
_entry.id   AF-A0A415S879-F1
#
_cell.length_a   1.000
_cell.length_b   1.000
_cell.length_c   1.000
_cell.angle_alpha   90.00
_cell.angle_beta   90.00
_cell.angle_gamma   90.00
#
_symmetry.space_group_name_H-M   'P 1'
#
loop_
_entity.id
_entity.type
_entity.pdbx_description
1 polymer ?
#
loop_
_entity_poly.entity_id
_entity_poly.type
_entity_poly.pdbx_seq_one_letter_code
_entity_poly.pdbx_strand_id
1 'polypeptide(L)'
;MKKFNWDEFKNTKNKIAVHCKTEEEAKDFCRQMHGQGMKWCNGESYLKNTNYDTHNEGTCYYGDGEYSSLDFAEKCNYKILEWSDYMQKEFTKSDLKDGMVVEYRRKDYGKRMVVGNMLIGEEGSHRLEAYENDLTQGYAESQLSIIRVYKIKNERNFKHIMDDDNLELIWERKEPKKMTVEEMRQKLEELTGEEIEVM
;
A
#
# COMPACT_ATOMS: atom_id res chain seq x y z
N MET A 1 -11.23 3.45 -4.78
CA MET A 1 -10.84 2.05 -4.52
C MET A 1 -12.09 1.24 -4.24
N LYS A 2 -12.28 0.10 -4.90
CA LYS A 2 -13.41 -0.78 -4.63
C LYS A 2 -13.08 -1.70 -3.45
N LYS A 3 -14.08 -2.11 -2.68
CA LYS A 3 -13.92 -3.15 -1.65
C LYS A 3 -13.91 -4.52 -2.34
N PHE A 4 -12.88 -5.33 -2.12
CA PHE A 4 -12.81 -6.69 -2.66
C PHE A 4 -13.66 -7.65 -1.81
N ASN A 5 -14.43 -8.53 -2.47
CA ASN A 5 -15.31 -9.49 -1.82
C ASN A 5 -14.67 -10.88 -1.79
N TRP A 6 -14.01 -11.21 -0.68
CA TRP A 6 -13.29 -12.47 -0.52
C TRP A 6 -14.19 -13.70 -0.52
N ASP A 7 -15.40 -13.62 0.04
CA ASP A 7 -16.33 -14.75 0.07
C ASP A 7 -16.84 -15.10 -1.33
N GLU A 8 -17.07 -14.07 -2.15
CA GLU A 8 -17.45 -14.26 -3.56
C GLU A 8 -16.29 -14.87 -4.37
N PHE A 9 -15.07 -14.40 -4.14
CA PHE A 9 -13.87 -14.92 -4.81
C PHE A 9 -13.57 -16.39 -4.44
N LYS A 10 -13.64 -16.74 -3.15
CA LYS A 10 -13.38 -18.10 -2.65
C LYS A 10 -14.41 -19.13 -3.14
N ASN A 11 -15.62 -18.70 -3.47
CA ASN A 11 -16.63 -19.58 -4.03
C ASN A 11 -16.37 -19.83 -5.52
N THR A 12 -15.73 -20.97 -5.82
CA THR A 12 -15.34 -21.37 -7.18
C THR A 12 -16.50 -21.44 -8.18
N LYS A 13 -17.75 -21.59 -7.72
CA LYS A 13 -18.95 -21.56 -8.58
C LYS A 13 -19.19 -20.19 -9.21
N ASN A 14 -18.68 -19.12 -8.60
CA ASN A 14 -18.80 -17.77 -9.14
C ASN A 14 -17.87 -17.52 -10.33
N LYS A 15 -16.92 -18.43 -10.60
CA LYS A 15 -15.97 -18.35 -11.71
C LYS A 15 -15.30 -16.98 -11.80
N ILE A 16 -14.72 -16.53 -10.69
CA ILE A 16 -13.98 -15.26 -10.65
C ILE A 16 -12.50 -15.53 -10.91
N ALA A 17 -11.91 -14.72 -11.79
CA ALA A 17 -10.48 -14.67 -12.03
C ALA A 17 -9.99 -13.27 -11.64
N VAL A 18 -8.92 -13.17 -10.85
CA VAL A 18 -8.30 -11.89 -10.54
C VAL A 18 -7.07 -11.72 -11.41
N HIS A 19 -7.12 -10.73 -12.30
CA HIS A 19 -6.06 -10.40 -13.25
C HIS A 19 -5.08 -9.43 -12.63
N CYS A 20 -3.77 -9.73 -12.74
CA CYS A 20 -2.67 -8.89 -12.28
C CYS A 20 -1.76 -8.58 -13.47
N LYS A 21 -1.64 -7.30 -13.83
CA LYS A 21 -0.86 -6.83 -14.99
C LYS A 21 0.62 -6.61 -14.68
N THR A 22 0.95 -6.52 -13.41
CA THR A 22 2.31 -6.25 -12.92
C THR A 22 2.70 -7.26 -11.84
N GLU A 23 4.00 -7.47 -11.69
CA GLU A 23 4.53 -8.31 -10.62
C GLU A 23 4.19 -7.75 -9.23
N GLU A 24 4.07 -6.42 -9.10
CA GLU A 24 3.64 -5.75 -7.87
C GLU A 24 2.19 -6.06 -7.50
N GLU A 25 1.29 -6.05 -8.49
CA GLU A 25 -0.11 -6.46 -8.32
C GLU A 25 -0.19 -7.92 -7.88
N ALA A 26 0.57 -8.80 -8.53
CA ALA A 26 0.65 -10.22 -8.18
C ALA A 26 1.17 -10.44 -6.76
N LYS A 27 2.26 -9.76 -6.38
CA LYS A 27 2.84 -9.82 -5.02
C LYS A 27 1.85 -9.36 -3.96
N ASP A 28 1.14 -8.25 -4.20
CA ASP A 28 0.12 -7.76 -3.28
C ASP A 28 -1.05 -8.74 -3.19
N PHE A 29 -1.61 -9.20 -4.31
CA PHE A 29 -2.75 -10.12 -4.30
C PHE A 29 -2.42 -11.46 -3.63
N CYS A 30 -1.27 -12.06 -3.94
CA CYS A 30 -0.78 -13.28 -3.28
C CYS A 30 -0.62 -13.10 -1.76
N ARG A 31 -0.11 -11.95 -1.31
CA ARG A 31 -0.02 -11.62 0.13
C ARG A 31 -1.40 -11.53 0.77
N GLN A 32 -2.36 -10.93 0.09
CA GLN A 32 -3.74 -10.84 0.57
C GLN A 32 -4.41 -12.22 0.64
N MET A 33 -4.25 -13.07 -0.39
CA MET A 33 -4.74 -14.46 -0.36
C MET A 33 -4.15 -15.25 0.81
N HIS A 34 -2.84 -15.10 1.07
CA HIS A 34 -2.20 -15.70 2.24
C HIS A 34 -2.81 -15.20 3.57
N GLY A 35 -3.02 -13.90 3.71
CA GLY A 35 -3.67 -13.29 4.88
C GLY A 35 -5.11 -13.78 5.09
N GLN A 36 -5.77 -14.24 4.03
CA GLN A 36 -7.10 -14.88 4.07
C GLN A 36 -7.07 -16.37 4.42
N GLY A 37 -5.89 -16.91 4.77
CA GLY A 37 -5.69 -18.33 5.10
C GLY A 37 -5.69 -19.27 3.88
N MET A 38 -5.68 -18.73 2.66
CA MET A 38 -5.66 -19.53 1.44
C MET A 38 -4.24 -20.06 1.18
N LYS A 39 -4.15 -21.13 0.38
CA LYS A 39 -2.89 -21.71 -0.11
C LYS A 39 -3.01 -22.06 -1.59
N TRP A 40 -1.88 -22.27 -2.26
CA TRP A 40 -1.85 -22.91 -3.57
C TRP A 40 -2.47 -24.30 -3.48
N CYS A 41 -2.98 -24.84 -4.60
CA CYS A 41 -3.60 -26.18 -4.65
C CYS A 41 -2.65 -27.30 -4.20
N ASN A 42 -1.33 -27.11 -4.32
CA ASN A 42 -0.29 -28.01 -3.84
C ASN A 42 0.02 -27.86 -2.32
N GLY A 43 -0.68 -26.97 -1.62
CA GLY A 43 -0.50 -26.69 -0.19
C GLY A 43 0.62 -25.71 0.14
N GLU A 44 1.36 -25.20 -0.84
CA GLU A 44 2.42 -24.21 -0.61
C GLU A 44 1.85 -22.81 -0.30
N SER A 45 2.68 -22.00 0.37
CA SER A 45 2.36 -20.61 0.68
C SER A 45 2.52 -19.71 -0.54
N TYR A 46 1.57 -18.79 -0.73
CA TYR A 46 1.65 -17.70 -1.72
C TYR A 46 2.86 -16.76 -1.52
N LEU A 47 3.45 -16.73 -0.32
CA LEU A 47 4.62 -15.89 -0.04
C LEU A 47 5.93 -16.42 -0.64
N LYS A 48 5.97 -17.71 -1.02
CA LYS A 48 7.18 -18.34 -1.56
C LYS A 48 7.35 -18.03 -3.05
N ASN A 49 6.26 -18.06 -3.81
CA ASN A 49 6.24 -17.80 -5.24
C ASN A 49 4.84 -17.32 -5.66
N THR A 50 4.79 -16.22 -6.42
CA THR A 50 3.54 -15.66 -6.98
C THR A 50 3.15 -16.33 -8.30
N ASN A 51 4.06 -17.08 -8.92
CA ASN A 51 3.93 -17.68 -10.25
C ASN A 51 3.67 -16.70 -11.40
N TYR A 52 3.87 -15.40 -11.15
CA TYR A 52 3.63 -14.33 -12.12
C TYR A 52 4.45 -14.51 -13.41
N ASP A 53 5.72 -14.89 -13.30
CA ASP A 53 6.63 -15.02 -14.44
C ASP A 53 6.16 -16.04 -15.52
N THR A 54 5.22 -16.92 -15.17
CA THR A 54 4.65 -17.91 -16.10
C THR A 54 3.85 -17.26 -17.22
N HIS A 55 3.10 -16.20 -16.91
CA HIS A 55 2.21 -15.51 -17.86
C HIS A 55 2.42 -14.00 -17.90
N ASN A 56 3.26 -13.44 -17.02
CA ASN A 56 3.58 -12.03 -16.89
C ASN A 56 2.29 -11.17 -16.83
N GLU A 57 2.18 -10.17 -17.69
CA GLU A 57 1.05 -9.24 -17.75
C GLU A 57 -0.30 -9.89 -18.01
N GLY A 58 -0.33 -11.16 -18.44
CA GLY A 58 -1.55 -11.94 -18.63
C GLY A 58 -1.87 -12.87 -17.46
N THR A 59 -1.27 -12.71 -16.27
CA THR A 59 -1.48 -13.64 -15.16
C THR A 59 -2.82 -13.42 -14.46
N CYS A 60 -3.61 -14.49 -14.33
CA CYS A 60 -4.85 -14.56 -13.56
C CYS A 60 -4.76 -15.56 -12.41
N TYR A 61 -5.38 -15.21 -11.28
CA TYR A 61 -5.45 -16.02 -10.06
C TYR A 61 -6.88 -16.43 -9.71
N TYR A 62 -7.05 -17.63 -9.15
CA TYR A 62 -8.38 -18.24 -8.93
C TYR A 62 -8.62 -18.64 -7.48
N GLY A 63 -9.89 -18.71 -7.08
CA GLY A 63 -10.31 -18.94 -5.70
C GLY A 63 -10.00 -20.33 -5.13
N ASP A 64 -9.66 -21.29 -5.98
CA ASP A 64 -9.20 -22.65 -5.64
C ASP A 64 -7.68 -22.75 -5.45
N GLY A 65 -6.97 -21.64 -5.57
CA GLY A 65 -5.52 -21.61 -5.44
C GLY A 65 -4.81 -22.15 -6.68
N GLU A 66 -5.35 -21.83 -7.86
CA GLU A 66 -4.68 -21.99 -9.14
C GLU A 66 -4.33 -20.63 -9.76
N TYR A 67 -3.51 -20.65 -10.81
CA TYR A 67 -3.19 -19.51 -11.66
C TYR A 67 -3.10 -19.96 -13.12
N SER A 68 -3.35 -19.04 -14.07
CA SER A 68 -3.33 -19.33 -15.51
C SER A 68 -3.32 -18.01 -16.29
N SER A 69 -3.39 -18.07 -17.61
CA SER A 69 -3.41 -16.89 -18.46
C SER A 69 -4.80 -16.23 -18.53
N LEU A 70 -4.82 -14.93 -18.85
CA LEU A 70 -6.01 -14.14 -19.14
C LEU A 70 -6.83 -14.79 -20.28
N ASP A 71 -6.17 -15.21 -21.35
CA ASP A 71 -6.79 -15.92 -22.46
C ASP A 71 -7.60 -17.15 -22.00
N PHE A 72 -7.10 -17.90 -21.02
CA PHE A 72 -7.81 -19.05 -20.46
C PHE A 72 -9.04 -18.60 -19.69
N ALA A 73 -8.91 -17.58 -18.82
CA ALA A 73 -10.02 -17.02 -18.07
C ALA A 73 -11.15 -16.54 -19.01
N GLU A 74 -10.79 -15.85 -20.09
CA GLU A 74 -11.72 -15.39 -21.12
C GLU A 74 -12.40 -16.56 -21.84
N LYS A 75 -11.63 -17.52 -22.35
CA LYS A 75 -12.15 -18.71 -23.04
C LYS A 75 -13.09 -19.54 -22.17
N CYS A 76 -12.81 -19.59 -20.86
CA CYS A 76 -13.62 -20.31 -19.90
C CYS A 76 -14.75 -19.46 -19.29
N ASN A 77 -15.02 -18.24 -19.79
CA ASN A 77 -16.07 -17.34 -19.32
C ASN A 77 -15.99 -17.05 -17.80
N TYR A 78 -14.80 -16.76 -17.29
CA TYR A 78 -14.64 -16.23 -15.93
C TYR A 78 -15.05 -14.76 -15.88
N LYS A 79 -15.60 -14.34 -14.74
CA LYS A 79 -15.73 -12.93 -14.37
C LYS A 79 -14.34 -12.41 -13.98
N ILE A 80 -13.73 -11.64 -14.88
CA ILE A 80 -12.40 -11.08 -14.68
C ILE A 80 -12.50 -9.80 -13.84
N LEU A 81 -11.76 -9.78 -12.73
CA LEU A 81 -11.59 -8.63 -11.86
C LEU A 81 -10.14 -8.14 -11.97
N GLU A 82 -9.96 -6.88 -12.29
CA GLU A 82 -8.63 -6.26 -12.37
C GLU A 82 -8.14 -5.92 -10.96
N TRP A 83 -7.00 -6.49 -10.54
CA TRP A 83 -6.52 -6.27 -9.16
C TRP A 83 -6.23 -4.80 -8.89
N SER A 84 -5.78 -4.04 -9.90
CA SER A 84 -5.60 -2.59 -9.84
C SER A 84 -6.83 -1.79 -9.37
N ASP A 85 -8.06 -2.29 -9.53
CA ASP A 85 -9.28 -1.64 -9.02
C ASP A 85 -9.41 -1.71 -7.48
N TYR A 86 -8.70 -2.67 -6.87
CA TYR A 86 -8.78 -3.05 -5.46
C TYR A 86 -7.47 -2.81 -4.71
N MET A 87 -6.33 -2.92 -5.39
CA MET A 87 -5.01 -2.67 -4.82
C MET A 87 -4.90 -1.21 -4.40
N GLN A 88 -4.57 -1.01 -3.12
CA GLN A 88 -4.10 0.29 -2.67
C GLN A 88 -2.69 0.47 -3.20
N LYS A 89 -2.53 1.15 -4.33
CA LYS A 89 -1.19 1.57 -4.79
C LYS A 89 -0.50 2.29 -3.65
N GLU A 90 0.71 1.87 -3.32
CA GLU A 90 1.54 2.59 -2.37
C GLU A 90 1.78 4.00 -2.94
N PHE A 91 1.60 5.02 -2.12
CA PHE A 91 1.89 6.39 -2.53
C PHE A 91 3.41 6.57 -2.44
N THR A 92 4.02 6.84 -3.57
CA THR A 92 5.47 6.93 -3.72
C THR A 92 5.91 8.36 -3.99
N LYS A 93 7.23 8.55 -4.04
CA LYS A 93 7.86 9.81 -4.45
C LYS A 93 7.38 10.28 -5.83
N SER A 94 7.10 9.34 -6.74
CA SER A 94 6.63 9.65 -8.10
C SER A 94 5.18 10.14 -8.16
N ASP A 95 4.39 9.90 -7.11
CA ASP A 95 2.99 10.35 -7.03
C ASP A 95 2.87 11.81 -6.58
N LEU A 96 3.96 12.40 -6.06
CA LEU A 96 4.04 13.82 -5.71
C LEU A 96 4.01 14.68 -6.98
N LYS A 97 3.12 15.66 -6.98
CA LYS A 97 2.94 16.61 -8.09
C LYS A 97 2.99 18.05 -7.59
N ASP A 98 3.38 18.95 -8.48
CA ASP A 98 3.40 20.38 -8.20
C ASP A 98 2.08 20.86 -7.58
N GLY A 99 2.19 21.67 -6.53
CA GLY A 99 1.05 22.17 -5.76
C GLY A 99 0.50 21.21 -4.70
N MET A 100 0.97 19.96 -4.61
CA MET A 100 0.70 19.13 -3.44
C MET A 100 1.45 19.66 -2.21
N VAL A 101 0.90 19.42 -1.02
CA VAL A 101 1.51 19.83 0.25
C VAL A 101 1.86 18.59 1.06
N VAL A 102 3.06 18.55 1.62
CA VAL A 102 3.56 17.44 2.45
C VAL A 102 3.71 17.89 3.90
N GLU A 103 3.45 16.98 4.83
CA GLU A 103 3.71 17.13 6.26
C GLU A 103 4.72 16.09 6.71
N TYR A 104 5.72 16.55 7.46
CA TYR A 104 6.77 15.70 8.03
C TYR A 104 6.35 15.06 9.34
N ARG A 105 7.02 13.96 9.69
CA ARG A 105 6.86 13.28 10.99
C ARG A 105 7.01 14.27 12.15
N ARG A 106 8.05 15.10 12.11
CA ARG A 106 8.25 16.17 13.09
C ARG A 106 7.53 17.44 12.68
N LYS A 107 6.47 17.74 13.41
CA LYS A 107 5.58 18.89 13.18
C LYS A 107 6.29 20.24 13.24
N ASP A 108 7.36 20.36 14.03
CA ASP A 108 8.13 21.60 14.18
C ASP A 108 8.71 22.13 12.85
N TYR A 109 8.91 21.26 11.86
CA TYR A 109 9.44 21.69 10.58
C TYR A 109 8.37 22.30 9.66
N GLY A 110 7.09 22.27 10.03
CA GLY A 110 5.99 22.79 9.20
C GLY A 110 5.75 22.01 7.91
N LYS A 111 4.76 22.46 7.12
CA LYS A 111 4.40 21.85 5.84
C LYS A 111 5.26 22.39 4.69
N ARG A 112 5.34 21.64 3.59
CA ARG A 112 6.05 22.06 2.36
C ARG A 112 5.18 21.82 1.14
N MET A 113 5.18 22.76 0.20
CA MET A 113 4.58 22.58 -1.12
C MET A 113 5.61 21.97 -2.08
N VAL A 114 5.15 21.05 -2.93
CA VAL A 114 5.93 20.45 -4.02
C VAL A 114 5.99 21.44 -5.18
N VAL A 115 7.21 21.75 -5.64
CA VAL A 115 7.49 22.57 -6.82
C VAL A 115 8.68 21.98 -7.57
N GLY A 116 8.40 21.27 -8.67
CA GLY A 116 9.36 20.41 -9.35
C GLY A 116 9.99 19.42 -8.37
N ASN A 117 11.32 19.44 -8.30
CA ASN A 117 12.10 18.59 -7.39
C ASN A 117 12.35 19.24 -6.00
N MET A 118 11.58 20.27 -5.64
CA MET A 118 11.75 21.03 -4.40
C MET A 118 10.51 20.90 -3.51
N LEU A 119 10.76 20.84 -2.20
CA LEU A 119 9.77 20.97 -1.14
C LEU A 119 10.00 22.34 -0.48
N ILE A 120 9.07 23.28 -0.62
CA ILE A 120 9.24 24.69 -0.21
C ILE A 120 8.18 25.09 0.81
N GLY A 121 8.58 25.77 1.89
CA GLY A 121 7.66 26.32 2.87
C GLY A 121 8.32 27.42 3.69
N GLU A 122 7.59 27.94 4.68
CA GLU A 122 8.04 29.06 5.54
C GLU A 122 9.33 28.72 6.29
N GLU A 123 9.43 27.49 6.79
CA GLU A 123 10.58 26.96 7.53
C GLU A 123 11.73 26.45 6.62
N GLY A 124 11.78 26.90 5.36
CA GLY A 124 12.87 26.61 4.41
C GLY A 124 12.51 25.58 3.32
N SER A 125 13.54 24.95 2.74
CA SER A 125 13.38 24.08 1.56
C SER A 125 14.21 22.80 1.60
N HIS A 126 13.69 21.74 0.97
CA HIS A 126 14.40 20.48 0.77
C HIS A 126 14.32 20.00 -0.69
N ARG A 127 15.24 19.11 -1.09
CA ARG A 127 15.22 18.42 -2.39
C ARG A 127 14.50 17.09 -2.26
N LEU A 128 13.61 16.77 -3.20
CA LEU A 128 12.95 15.46 -3.25
C LEU A 128 13.94 14.32 -3.52
N GLU A 129 15.08 14.60 -4.15
CA GLU A 129 16.19 13.66 -4.33
C GLU A 129 16.70 13.04 -3.02
N ALA A 130 16.60 13.75 -1.89
CA ALA A 130 17.06 13.28 -0.59
C ALA A 130 16.12 12.25 0.07
N TYR A 131 15.02 11.91 -0.60
CA TYR A 131 13.99 11.00 -0.11
C TYR A 131 14.00 9.69 -0.91
N GLU A 132 13.78 8.59 -0.21
CA GLU A 132 13.55 7.29 -0.83
C GLU A 132 12.19 7.24 -1.54
N ASN A 133 11.97 6.18 -2.31
CA ASN A 133 10.72 6.05 -3.08
C ASN A 133 9.48 5.95 -2.17
N ASP A 134 9.64 5.42 -0.96
CA ASP A 134 8.60 5.31 0.06
C ASP A 134 8.42 6.61 0.88
N LEU A 135 9.01 7.72 0.43
CA LEU A 135 9.02 9.04 1.07
C LEU A 135 9.72 9.13 2.43
N THR A 136 10.53 8.12 2.79
CA THR A 136 11.38 8.22 3.97
C THR A 136 12.63 9.05 3.67
N GLN A 137 13.14 9.74 4.69
CA GLN A 137 14.45 10.38 4.61
C GLN A 137 15.48 9.53 5.35
N GLY A 138 16.61 9.24 4.71
CA GLY A 138 17.67 8.36 5.21
C GLY A 138 18.58 8.94 6.30
N TYR A 139 18.34 10.18 6.76
CA TYR A 139 19.15 10.81 7.82
C TYR A 139 18.47 10.70 9.20
N ALA A 140 19.27 10.93 10.25
CA ALA A 140 18.96 10.74 11.67
C ALA A 140 17.46 10.81 12.05
N GLU A 141 16.98 9.69 12.63
CA GLU A 141 15.62 9.50 13.16
C GLU A 141 14.45 9.67 12.19
N SER A 142 14.69 9.86 10.88
CA SER A 142 13.62 9.96 9.88
C SER A 142 12.57 11.03 10.25
N GLN A 143 13.02 12.12 10.90
CA GLN A 143 12.18 13.20 11.41
C GLN A 143 11.53 14.00 10.27
N LEU A 144 12.22 14.10 9.13
CA LEU A 144 11.68 14.71 7.91
C LEU A 144 10.99 13.70 6.99
N SER A 145 10.81 12.43 7.39
CA SER A 145 10.00 11.52 6.57
C SER A 145 8.61 12.09 6.37
N ILE A 146 8.12 12.07 5.14
CA ILE A 146 6.78 12.57 4.81
C ILE A 146 5.77 11.55 5.35
N ILE A 147 4.85 12.03 6.17
CA ILE A 147 3.81 11.20 6.80
C ILE A 147 2.42 11.51 6.25
N ARG A 148 2.21 12.68 5.65
CA ARG A 148 0.95 13.03 5.00
C ARG A 148 1.17 13.86 3.74
N VAL A 149 0.28 13.68 2.78
CA VAL A 149 0.23 14.46 1.54
C VAL A 149 -1.18 14.98 1.34
N TYR A 150 -1.28 16.23 0.94
CA TYR A 150 -2.52 16.98 0.82
C TYR A 150 -2.68 17.63 -0.55
N LYS A 151 -3.93 17.81 -0.94
CA LYS A 151 -4.36 18.69 -2.03
C LYS A 151 -4.76 20.05 -1.44
N ILE A 152 -4.45 21.13 -2.17
CA ILE A 152 -4.99 22.46 -1.89
C ILE A 152 -6.43 22.52 -2.42
N LYS A 153 -7.37 22.94 -1.56
CA LYS A 153 -8.80 23.04 -1.90
C LYS A 153 -9.11 24.27 -2.73
N ASN A 154 -8.64 25.44 -2.29
CA ASN A 154 -8.95 26.72 -2.92
C ASN A 154 -7.69 27.59 -3.08
N GLU A 155 -7.74 28.51 -4.03
CA GLU A 155 -6.74 29.56 -4.17
C GLU A 155 -6.73 30.49 -2.95
N ARG A 156 -5.52 30.79 -2.46
CA ARG A 156 -5.27 31.74 -1.36
C ARG A 156 -3.92 32.41 -1.61
N ASN A 157 -3.65 33.50 -0.90
CA ASN A 157 -2.30 34.05 -0.85
C ASN A 157 -1.32 33.04 -0.20
N PHE A 158 -0.02 33.17 -0.50
CA PHE A 158 0.99 32.21 -0.04
C PHE A 158 1.03 32.01 1.48
N LYS A 159 0.69 33.04 2.26
CA LYS A 159 0.66 32.95 3.73
C LYS A 159 -0.40 31.95 4.22
N HIS A 160 -1.53 31.86 3.52
CA HIS A 160 -2.70 31.08 3.96
C HIS A 160 -2.99 29.86 3.07
N ILE A 161 -2.20 29.63 2.01
CA ILE A 161 -2.48 28.57 1.05
C ILE A 161 -2.30 27.16 1.63
N MET A 162 -1.42 27.02 2.63
CA MET A 162 -1.14 25.76 3.34
C MET A 162 -1.81 25.66 4.71
N ASP A 163 -2.76 26.55 5.02
CA ASP A 163 -3.56 26.48 6.25
C ASP A 163 -4.38 25.18 6.27
N ASP A 164 -4.55 24.57 7.44
CA ASP A 164 -5.23 23.27 7.60
C ASP A 164 -6.66 23.27 7.02
N ASP A 165 -7.37 24.38 7.15
CA ASP A 165 -8.72 24.55 6.61
C ASP A 165 -8.75 24.63 5.08
N ASN A 166 -7.60 24.84 4.42
CA ASN A 166 -7.44 24.83 2.97
C ASN A 166 -6.84 23.52 2.41
N LEU A 167 -6.56 22.53 3.26
CA LEU A 167 -5.99 21.25 2.84
C LEU A 167 -7.02 20.11 2.85
N GLU A 168 -6.86 19.18 1.91
CA GLU A 168 -7.60 17.91 1.79
C GLU A 168 -6.59 16.75 1.80
N LEU A 169 -6.72 15.80 2.74
CA LEU A 169 -5.79 14.68 2.88
C LEU A 169 -5.92 13.70 1.70
N ILE A 170 -4.83 13.46 0.98
CA ILE A 170 -4.76 12.49 -0.13
C ILE A 170 -4.15 11.17 0.36
N TRP A 171 -3.11 11.27 1.19
CA TRP A 171 -2.38 10.12 1.68
C TRP A 171 -1.87 10.36 3.09
N GLU A 172 -1.90 9.31 3.90
CA GLU A 172 -1.31 9.24 5.23
C GLU A 172 -0.50 7.95 5.35
N ARG A 173 0.71 8.07 5.87
CA ARG A 173 1.61 6.95 6.12
C ARG A 173 1.00 6.04 7.19
N LYS A 174 0.91 4.76 6.87
CA LYS A 174 0.62 3.71 7.86
C LYS A 174 1.92 3.40 8.60
N GLU A 175 2.10 3.99 9.76
CA GLU A 175 3.23 3.65 10.62
C GLU A 175 3.11 2.21 11.12
N PRO A 176 4.20 1.43 11.10
CA PRO A 176 4.20 0.14 11.79
C PRO A 176 3.88 0.40 13.27
N LYS A 177 2.96 -0.40 13.82
CA LYS A 177 2.68 -0.35 15.25
C LYS A 177 3.96 -0.68 16.00
N LYS A 178 4.52 0.31 16.70
CA LYS A 178 5.52 0.06 17.72
C LYS A 178 4.81 -0.52 18.91
N MET A 179 5.31 -1.65 19.38
CA MET A 179 4.75 -2.39 20.49
C MET A 179 5.94 -2.95 21.27
N THR A 180 5.89 -2.91 22.60
CA THR A 180 6.98 -3.49 23.40
C THR A 180 6.99 -5.01 23.27
N VAL A 181 8.09 -5.63 23.67
CA VAL A 181 8.20 -7.10 23.71
C VAL A 181 7.13 -7.69 24.63
N GLU A 182 6.82 -7.02 25.74
CA GLU A 182 5.78 -7.40 26.69
C GLU A 182 4.37 -7.28 26.09
N GLU A 183 4.10 -6.20 25.35
CA GLU A 183 2.83 -6.03 24.66
C GLU A 183 2.65 -7.05 23.50
N MET A 184 3.75 -7.45 22.83
CA MET A 184 3.74 -8.57 21.87
C MET A 184 3.44 -9.88 22.56
N ARG A 185 4.12 -10.17 23.67
CA ARG A 185 3.90 -11.36 24.50
C ARG A 185 2.44 -11.46 24.91
N GLN A 186 1.88 -10.44 25.57
CA GLN A 186 0.50 -10.45 26.06
C GLN A 186 -0.52 -10.78 24.95
N LYS A 187 -0.39 -10.15 23.77
CA LYS A 187 -1.28 -10.45 22.65
C LYS A 187 -1.13 -11.86 22.13
N LEU A 188 0.08 -12.39 22.13
CA LEU A 188 0.33 -13.76 21.71
C LEU A 188 -0.26 -14.75 22.73
N GLU A 189 -0.12 -14.49 24.04
CA GLU A 189 -0.73 -15.26 25.12
C GLU A 189 -2.26 -15.23 25.06
N GLU A 190 -2.88 -14.08 24.77
CA GLU A 190 -4.33 -13.97 24.54
C GLU A 190 -4.80 -14.79 23.32
N LEU A 191 -3.99 -14.83 22.26
CA LEU A 191 -4.30 -15.55 21.03
C LEU A 191 -4.12 -17.07 21.17
N THR A 192 -3.10 -17.51 21.90
CA THR A 192 -2.76 -18.93 22.07
C THR A 192 -3.41 -19.56 23.30
N GLY A 193 -3.72 -18.77 24.32
CA GLY A 193 -4.13 -19.25 25.64
C GLY A 193 -2.98 -19.83 26.48
N GLU A 194 -1.74 -19.66 26.03
CA GLU A 194 -0.53 -20.19 26.67
C GLU A 194 0.29 -19.05 27.27
N GLU A 195 0.91 -19.28 28.44
CA GLU A 195 1.88 -18.35 29.00
C GLU A 195 3.21 -18.48 28.23
N ILE A 196 3.76 -17.35 27.81
CA ILE A 196 4.97 -17.29 26.98
C ILE A 196 6.10 -16.74 27.82
N GLU A 197 7.24 -17.40 27.90
CA GLU A 197 8.42 -16.85 28.56
C GLU A 197 9.35 -16.25 27.50
N VAL A 198 9.70 -14.97 27.63
CA VAL A 198 10.67 -14.31 26.74
C VAL A 198 12.02 -14.31 27.46
N MET A 199 12.99 -15.06 26.93
CA MET A 199 14.36 -15.17 27.44
C MET A 199 15.34 -14.27 26.68
#